data_AF-A0A8C3BPR1-F1
#
_entry.id   AF-A0A8C3BPR1-F1
#
_cell.length_a   1.000
_cell.length_b   1.000
_cell.length_c   1.000
_cell.angle_alpha   90.00
_cell.angle_beta   90.00
_cell.angle_gamma   90.00
#
_symmetry.space_group_name_H-M   'P 1'
#
loop_
_entity.id
_entity.type
_entity.pdbx_description
1 polymer ?
#
loop_
_entity_poly.entity_id
_entity_poly.type
_entity_poly.pdbx_seq_one_letter_code
_entity_poly.pdbx_strand_id
1 'polypeptide(L)'
;MEHNSRLDKEILALRARVQMLDLERKAFLDLVDQLKEEICEYQKGEKQGFPLSTPVEIEELSMLQLQGTKDEGRVEGDHTSGKAGSDQEDRYQSSETLHKRCREVIENIEGRNSQLLHKLQNLEQEHEDLVEHNEELESILGETQIQTKQENEQFESEVEGLDWKMLESCQETIEKLGSQLGERREWRKQLASELELLREDLKAEKKASELVQESEQINKPEQQHEDLCTDEKTHEEQMAKVVFLEEQIQNLTDEQELVRSELLESNKKREELEKQLKENNEEKQLLLEEIAKLKQDILSTREQLDSTVEQTLRMNQGMVHGDNRFLVSQSSAGSLNGSIKQSMSEERFQQQEVKVQQLRQDLRRVQNLCSSAERELRYEREKNVDLQKQNLLLQQECTKVKVELKQARAKLSDTTETCSSLSAQLEKSQQKVKELEQELLKCSHADKLQSGLQEKLIQEKSKVYEAQKQVTHQHGLS
;
A
#
# COMPACT_ATOMS: atom_id res chain seq x y z
N MET A 1 -16.80 -27.52 -8.34
CA MET A 1 -15.89 -28.44 -7.62
C MET A 1 -14.47 -28.42 -8.19
N GLU A 2 -14.26 -28.58 -9.49
CA GLU A 2 -12.91 -28.61 -10.09
C GLU A 2 -12.07 -27.35 -9.84
N HIS A 3 -12.68 -26.15 -9.85
CA HIS A 3 -11.97 -24.89 -9.57
C HIS A 3 -11.31 -24.87 -8.19
N ASN A 4 -11.99 -25.36 -7.14
CA ASN A 4 -11.41 -25.42 -5.80
C ASN A 4 -10.23 -26.41 -5.76
N SER A 5 -10.38 -27.59 -6.39
CA SER A 5 -9.27 -28.55 -6.50
C SER A 5 -8.04 -28.01 -7.25
N ARG A 6 -8.23 -27.02 -8.15
CA ARG A 6 -7.13 -26.31 -8.81
C ARG A 6 -6.49 -25.27 -7.88
N LEU A 7 -7.29 -24.47 -7.19
CA LEU A 7 -6.82 -23.51 -6.17
C LEU A 7 -6.04 -24.22 -5.05
N ASP A 8 -6.54 -25.33 -4.51
CA ASP A 8 -5.87 -26.09 -3.46
C ASP A 8 -4.47 -26.59 -3.89
N LYS A 9 -4.33 -26.99 -5.17
CA LYS A 9 -3.04 -27.40 -5.75
C LYS A 9 -2.09 -26.22 -5.95
N GLU A 10 -2.59 -25.06 -6.40
CA GLU A 10 -1.80 -23.84 -6.55
C GLU A 10 -1.35 -23.31 -5.17
N ILE A 11 -2.20 -23.35 -4.15
CA ILE A 11 -1.86 -23.01 -2.75
C ILE A 11 -0.79 -23.97 -2.20
N LEU A 12 -0.91 -25.28 -2.43
CA LEU A 12 0.12 -26.26 -2.05
C LEU A 12 1.45 -26.01 -2.75
N ALA A 13 1.44 -25.73 -4.05
CA ALA A 13 2.64 -25.42 -4.83
C ALA A 13 3.33 -24.12 -4.35
N LEU A 14 2.54 -23.08 -4.04
CA LEU A 14 3.05 -21.83 -3.48
C LEU A 14 3.66 -22.05 -2.09
N ARG A 15 3.01 -22.80 -1.20
CA ARG A 15 3.56 -23.14 0.13
C ARG A 15 4.88 -23.91 0.03
N ALA A 16 4.97 -24.90 -0.85
CA ALA A 16 6.21 -25.64 -1.08
C ALA A 16 7.33 -24.75 -1.63
N ARG A 17 7.01 -23.79 -2.52
CA ARG A 17 7.97 -22.83 -3.05
C ARG A 17 8.44 -21.81 -2.01
N VAL A 18 7.55 -21.32 -1.15
CA VAL A 18 7.93 -20.45 -0.02
C VAL A 18 8.88 -21.17 0.93
N GLN A 19 8.56 -22.41 1.31
CA GLN A 19 9.43 -23.24 2.15
C GLN A 19 10.82 -23.47 1.53
N MET A 20 10.91 -23.65 0.21
CA MET A 20 12.18 -23.78 -0.51
C MET A 20 12.98 -22.47 -0.46
N LEU A 21 12.34 -21.33 -0.72
CA LEU A 21 12.97 -20.01 -0.67
C LEU A 21 13.43 -19.62 0.75
N ASP A 22 12.69 -20.02 1.79
CA ASP A 22 13.10 -19.83 3.19
C ASP A 22 14.33 -20.68 3.55
N LEU A 23 14.44 -21.91 3.02
CA LEU A 23 15.63 -22.75 3.17
C LEU A 23 16.84 -22.19 2.42
N GLU A 24 16.66 -21.70 1.19
CA GLU A 24 17.71 -21.01 0.42
C GLU A 24 18.17 -19.75 1.15
N ARG A 25 17.24 -18.90 1.59
CA ARG A 25 17.53 -17.70 2.38
C ARG A 25 18.30 -18.03 3.65
N LYS A 26 17.95 -19.12 4.35
CA LYS A 26 18.69 -19.57 5.52
C LYS A 26 20.11 -20.01 5.17
N ALA A 27 20.30 -20.79 4.11
CA ALA A 27 21.62 -21.20 3.66
C ALA A 27 22.51 -20.00 3.24
N PHE A 28 21.92 -18.96 2.64
CA PHE A 28 22.64 -17.71 2.36
C PHE A 28 23.03 -16.93 3.62
N LEU A 29 22.17 -16.90 4.65
CA LEU A 29 22.50 -16.28 5.94
C LEU A 29 23.64 -17.04 6.65
N ASP A 30 23.54 -18.37 6.70
CA ASP A 30 24.58 -19.24 7.28
C ASP A 30 25.94 -19.02 6.57
N LEU A 31 25.95 -18.89 5.23
CA LEU A 31 27.15 -18.58 4.45
C LEU A 31 27.69 -17.16 4.69
N VAL A 32 26.81 -16.16 4.83
CA VAL A 32 27.21 -14.78 5.14
C VAL A 32 27.84 -14.68 6.53
N ASP A 33 27.30 -15.38 7.51
CA ASP A 33 27.88 -15.37 8.86
C ASP A 33 29.20 -16.15 8.91
N GLN A 34 29.34 -17.24 8.14
CA GLN A 34 30.62 -17.94 7.96
C GLN A 34 31.68 -17.05 7.28
N LEU A 35 31.29 -16.26 6.28
CA LEU A 35 32.18 -15.30 5.60
C LEU A 35 32.60 -14.15 6.55
N LYS A 36 31.68 -13.65 7.40
CA LYS A 36 32.02 -12.68 8.45
C LYS A 36 33.01 -13.25 9.44
N GLU A 37 32.85 -14.51 9.85
CA GLU A 37 33.77 -15.20 10.75
C GLU A 37 35.17 -15.35 10.13
N GLU A 38 35.27 -15.74 8.85
CA GLU A 38 36.54 -15.74 8.11
C GLU A 38 37.17 -14.34 8.06
N ILE A 39 36.41 -13.29 7.73
CA ILE A 39 36.91 -11.91 7.71
C ILE A 39 37.43 -11.49 9.10
N CYS A 40 36.74 -11.88 10.17
CA CYS A 40 37.18 -11.62 11.54
C CYS A 40 38.45 -12.40 11.91
N GLU A 41 38.60 -13.65 11.46
CA GLU A 41 39.82 -14.45 11.63
C GLU A 41 41.00 -13.84 10.87
N TYR A 42 40.82 -13.41 9.62
CA TYR A 42 41.86 -12.70 8.85
C TYR A 42 42.30 -11.40 9.54
N GLN A 43 41.36 -10.57 9.98
CA GLN A 43 41.66 -9.33 10.71
C GLN A 43 42.33 -9.55 12.08
N LYS A 44 42.14 -10.72 12.71
CA LYS A 44 42.89 -11.12 13.92
C LYS A 44 44.28 -11.66 13.58
N GLY A 45 44.41 -12.42 12.48
CA GLY A 45 45.68 -12.96 11.99
C GLY A 45 46.66 -11.83 11.62
N GLU A 46 46.17 -10.79 10.96
CA GLU A 46 46.95 -9.59 10.63
C GLU A 46 47.44 -8.85 11.88
N LYS A 47 46.67 -8.90 12.99
CA LYS A 47 47.01 -8.27 14.28
C LYS A 47 47.92 -9.09 15.18
N GLN A 48 48.21 -10.36 14.86
CA GLN A 48 49.18 -11.17 15.62
C GLN A 48 50.61 -11.09 15.07
N GLY A 49 50.81 -10.35 13.98
CA GLY A 49 52.07 -10.20 13.28
C GLY A 49 52.96 -9.03 13.72
N PHE A 50 53.04 -8.62 15.00
CA PHE A 50 54.21 -7.93 15.62
C PHE A 50 53.93 -7.65 17.12
N PRO A 51 54.86 -7.90 18.06
CA PRO A 51 54.62 -7.64 19.47
C PRO A 51 54.86 -6.17 19.85
N LEU A 52 53.86 -5.51 20.43
CA LEU A 52 54.05 -4.27 21.19
C LEU A 52 53.71 -4.50 22.67
N SER A 53 54.61 -4.08 23.55
CA SER A 53 54.51 -4.33 24.99
C SER A 53 53.44 -3.47 25.69
N THR A 54 53.02 -3.96 26.85
CA THR A 54 52.03 -3.36 27.76
C THR A 54 52.35 -1.94 28.23
N PRO A 55 51.33 -1.14 28.59
CA PRO A 55 51.52 0.22 29.09
C PRO A 55 51.97 0.24 30.57
N VAL A 56 52.95 1.09 30.89
CA VAL A 56 53.22 1.57 32.25
C VAL A 56 53.48 3.08 32.20
N GLU A 57 52.47 3.81 32.66
CA GLU A 57 52.50 5.05 33.45
C GLU A 57 53.70 6.01 33.43
N ILE A 58 53.34 7.28 33.16
CA ILE A 58 53.75 8.53 33.85
C ILE A 58 55.05 9.25 33.39
N GLU A 59 54.85 10.54 33.08
CA GLU A 59 55.78 11.69 33.00
C GLU A 59 57.10 11.56 32.21
N GLU A 60 57.28 12.40 31.16
CA GLU A 60 58.18 13.57 31.25
C GLU A 60 58.14 14.51 30.01
N LEU A 61 58.19 15.81 30.32
CA LEU A 61 58.93 16.89 29.62
C LEU A 61 58.62 17.27 28.15
N SER A 62 57.71 18.24 28.04
CA SER A 62 57.90 19.54 27.36
C SER A 62 59.13 19.79 26.47
N MET A 63 58.82 20.21 25.24
CA MET A 63 59.44 21.31 24.47
C MET A 63 60.86 21.77 24.86
N LEU A 64 61.80 21.74 23.91
CA LEU A 64 62.69 22.88 23.70
C LEU A 64 63.10 23.05 22.23
N GLN A 65 63.40 24.31 21.89
CA GLN A 65 63.45 24.84 20.53
C GLN A 65 64.87 25.30 20.17
N LEU A 66 65.22 25.24 18.88
CA LEU A 66 66.53 25.64 18.34
C LEU A 66 66.89 27.10 18.67
N GLN A 67 68.06 27.32 19.27
CA GLN A 67 68.79 28.59 19.20
C GLN A 67 70.30 28.26 19.06
N GLY A 68 70.97 28.84 18.05
CA GLY A 68 72.31 28.43 17.65
C GLY A 68 73.46 29.01 18.47
N THR A 69 74.66 28.48 18.26
CA THR A 69 75.93 28.95 18.84
C THR A 69 76.94 29.34 17.75
N LYS A 70 77.71 30.39 18.02
CA LYS A 70 78.92 30.80 17.27
C LYS A 70 80.14 30.62 18.18
N ASP A 71 81.31 30.42 17.55
CA ASP A 71 82.65 30.71 18.08
C ASP A 71 83.11 29.91 19.34
N GLU A 72 84.40 29.62 19.55
CA GLU A 72 85.64 29.75 18.74
C GLU A 72 86.66 28.72 19.28
N GLY A 73 87.70 28.33 18.52
CA GLY A 73 88.94 27.81 19.14
C GLY A 73 89.63 26.55 18.59
N ARG A 74 90.58 26.77 17.66
CA ARG A 74 91.98 26.28 17.69
C ARG A 74 92.29 24.77 17.79
N VAL A 75 92.94 24.23 16.74
CA VAL A 75 94.30 23.61 16.77
C VAL A 75 94.84 23.41 15.34
N GLU A 76 96.17 23.45 15.19
CA GLU A 76 96.93 23.52 13.92
C GLU A 76 97.08 22.17 13.17
N GLY A 77 97.41 22.24 11.86
CA GLY A 77 97.80 21.09 11.03
C GLY A 77 98.23 21.46 9.60
N ASP A 78 99.53 21.70 9.38
CA ASP A 78 100.16 22.03 8.09
C ASP A 78 101.02 20.83 7.60
N HIS A 79 101.40 20.59 6.33
CA HIS A 79 101.40 21.43 5.12
C HIS A 79 100.97 20.64 3.86
N THR A 80 100.66 21.33 2.74
CA THR A 80 101.51 21.33 1.52
C THR A 80 100.89 22.08 0.32
N SER A 81 101.74 22.75 -0.46
CA SER A 81 101.35 23.57 -1.63
C SER A 81 101.29 22.75 -2.93
N GLY A 82 100.20 22.88 -3.69
CA GLY A 82 100.03 22.27 -5.03
C GLY A 82 99.23 23.20 -5.95
N LYS A 83 99.85 23.65 -7.04
CA LYS A 83 99.36 24.80 -7.84
C LYS A 83 98.50 24.34 -9.02
N ALA A 84 97.17 24.42 -8.88
CA ALA A 84 96.19 24.10 -9.93
C ALA A 84 94.90 24.96 -9.86
N GLY A 85 95.05 26.28 -9.64
CA GLY A 85 93.94 27.23 -9.52
C GLY A 85 93.33 27.63 -10.87
N SER A 86 92.36 26.84 -11.34
CA SER A 86 91.23 27.26 -12.20
C SER A 86 90.18 26.14 -12.23
N ASP A 87 90.58 24.95 -12.69
CA ASP A 87 89.67 23.81 -12.96
C ASP A 87 89.13 23.08 -11.71
N GLN A 88 89.62 23.44 -10.52
CA GLN A 88 89.18 22.86 -9.25
C GLN A 88 88.11 23.75 -8.60
N GLU A 89 88.29 25.07 -8.60
CA GLU A 89 87.33 26.04 -8.04
C GLU A 89 86.05 26.10 -8.87
N ASP A 90 86.15 26.10 -10.21
CA ASP A 90 84.98 25.98 -11.10
C ASP A 90 84.19 24.68 -10.84
N ARG A 91 84.88 23.58 -10.51
CA ARG A 91 84.24 22.29 -10.18
C ARG A 91 83.52 22.34 -8.83
N TYR A 92 84.11 22.98 -7.81
CA TYR A 92 83.45 23.15 -6.52
C TYR A 92 82.24 24.10 -6.62
N GLN A 93 82.36 25.22 -7.32
CA GLN A 93 81.23 26.14 -7.56
C GLN A 93 80.12 25.50 -8.40
N SER A 94 80.48 24.72 -9.44
CA SER A 94 79.49 23.93 -10.20
C SER A 94 78.84 22.84 -9.35
N SER A 95 79.54 22.25 -8.39
CA SER A 95 78.96 21.26 -7.46
C SER A 95 78.00 21.93 -6.47
N GLU A 96 78.41 23.04 -5.86
CA GLU A 96 77.62 23.79 -4.88
C GLU A 96 76.32 24.34 -5.49
N THR A 97 76.38 24.88 -6.72
CA THR A 97 75.18 25.34 -7.45
C THR A 97 74.24 24.19 -7.83
N LEU A 98 74.77 23.00 -8.13
CA LEU A 98 73.95 21.79 -8.32
C LEU A 98 73.30 21.34 -7.01
N HIS A 99 74.05 21.30 -5.89
CA HIS A 99 73.50 20.96 -4.58
C HIS A 99 72.41 21.94 -4.13
N LYS A 100 72.57 23.24 -4.39
CA LYS A 100 71.53 24.24 -4.14
C LYS A 100 70.27 23.97 -4.98
N ARG A 101 70.42 23.72 -6.28
CA ARG A 101 69.28 23.38 -7.16
C ARG A 101 68.58 22.09 -6.74
N CYS A 102 69.33 21.07 -6.33
CA CYS A 102 68.76 19.82 -5.80
C CYS A 102 67.97 20.07 -4.52
N ARG A 103 68.48 20.90 -3.59
CA ARG A 103 67.77 21.28 -2.37
C ARG A 103 66.48 22.03 -2.67
N GLU A 104 66.53 23.02 -3.55
CA GLU A 104 65.34 23.77 -4.02
C GLU A 104 64.31 22.83 -4.67
N VAL A 105 64.72 21.82 -5.44
CA VAL A 105 63.82 20.82 -6.01
C VAL A 105 63.21 19.92 -4.94
N ILE A 106 63.97 19.52 -3.92
CA ILE A 106 63.48 18.73 -2.78
C ILE A 106 62.44 19.53 -1.98
N GLU A 107 62.75 20.76 -1.58
CA GLU A 107 61.82 21.65 -0.85
C GLU A 107 60.53 21.90 -1.66
N ASN A 108 60.63 22.06 -2.99
CA ASN A 108 59.47 22.16 -3.89
C ASN A 108 58.69 20.85 -4.08
N ILE A 109 59.29 19.68 -3.86
CA ILE A 109 58.60 18.38 -3.83
C ILE A 109 57.92 18.21 -2.48
N GLU A 110 58.62 18.47 -1.38
CA GLU A 110 58.10 18.39 -0.01
C GLU A 110 56.90 19.32 0.18
N GLY A 111 56.98 20.59 -0.23
CA GLY A 111 55.85 21.52 -0.16
C GLY A 111 54.63 21.07 -0.97
N ARG A 112 54.83 20.43 -2.14
CA ARG A 112 53.73 19.82 -2.91
C ARG A 112 53.18 18.56 -2.24
N ASN A 113 54.03 17.74 -1.64
CA ASN A 113 53.61 16.55 -0.90
C ASN A 113 52.80 16.93 0.35
N SER A 114 53.19 17.97 1.10
CA SER A 114 52.39 18.48 2.22
C SER A 114 51.02 19.00 1.77
N GLN A 115 50.96 19.70 0.63
CA GLN A 115 49.67 20.13 0.05
C GLN A 115 48.80 18.96 -0.43
N LEU A 116 49.40 17.89 -0.95
CA LEU A 116 48.68 16.68 -1.35
C LEU A 116 48.19 15.88 -0.14
N LEU A 117 49.00 15.78 0.92
CA LEU A 117 48.62 15.13 2.18
C LEU A 117 47.43 15.83 2.84
N HIS A 118 47.44 17.18 2.93
CA HIS A 118 46.30 17.92 3.46
C HIS A 118 45.04 17.73 2.59
N LYS A 119 45.18 17.61 1.26
CA LYS A 119 44.04 17.32 0.38
C LYS A 119 43.50 15.90 0.56
N LEU A 120 44.37 14.91 0.75
CA LEU A 120 43.98 13.54 1.06
C LEU A 120 43.23 13.50 2.38
N GLN A 121 43.77 14.11 3.44
CA GLN A 121 43.14 14.15 4.75
C GLN A 121 41.76 14.85 4.73
N ASN A 122 41.60 15.93 3.95
CA ASN A 122 40.30 16.55 3.74
C ASN A 122 39.31 15.61 3.04
N LEU A 123 39.74 14.90 1.99
CA LEU A 123 38.90 13.95 1.25
C LEU A 123 38.56 12.71 2.08
N GLU A 124 39.45 12.29 2.98
CA GLU A 124 39.20 11.23 3.96
C GLU A 124 38.11 11.66 4.96
N GLN A 125 38.17 12.89 5.50
CA GLN A 125 37.11 13.42 6.36
C GLN A 125 35.78 13.59 5.60
N GLU A 126 35.80 14.19 4.40
CA GLU A 126 34.59 14.33 3.57
C GLU A 126 33.95 12.96 3.25
N HIS A 127 34.75 11.90 3.13
CA HIS A 127 34.24 10.54 2.96
C HIS A 127 33.67 9.95 4.26
N GLU A 128 34.30 10.21 5.42
CA GLU A 128 33.79 9.78 6.73
C GLU A 128 32.43 10.43 7.03
N ASP A 129 32.33 11.76 6.90
CA ASP A 129 31.09 12.53 7.05
C ASP A 129 29.97 12.03 6.11
N LEU A 130 30.33 11.62 4.88
CA LEU A 130 29.39 11.03 3.91
C LEU A 130 28.96 9.60 4.28
N VAL A 131 29.81 8.82 4.95
CA VAL A 131 29.43 7.49 5.46
C VAL A 131 28.46 7.64 6.63
N GLU A 132 28.75 8.50 7.61
CA GLU A 132 27.84 8.78 8.73
C GLU A 132 26.45 9.24 8.23
N HIS A 133 26.40 10.19 7.30
CA HIS A 133 25.13 10.64 6.71
C HIS A 133 24.38 9.52 5.94
N ASN A 134 25.10 8.58 5.31
CA ASN A 134 24.44 7.44 4.66
C ASN A 134 23.87 6.45 5.69
N GLU A 135 24.58 6.18 6.80
CA GLU A 135 24.08 5.34 7.89
C GLU A 135 22.83 5.96 8.56
N GLU A 136 22.81 7.29 8.75
CA GLU A 136 21.61 8.00 9.21
C GLU A 136 20.43 7.87 8.24
N LEU A 137 20.68 8.00 6.93
CA LEU A 137 19.64 7.82 5.91
C LEU A 137 19.10 6.39 5.86
N GLU A 138 19.96 5.38 5.95
CA GLU A 138 19.56 3.97 6.00
C GLU A 138 18.72 3.68 7.25
N SER A 139 19.09 4.25 8.40
CA SER A 139 18.32 4.17 9.64
C SER A 139 16.92 4.78 9.49
N ILE A 140 16.83 6.04 9.02
CA ILE A 140 15.55 6.75 8.81
C ILE A 140 14.66 6.03 7.79
N LEU A 141 15.26 5.48 6.72
CA LEU A 141 14.54 4.71 5.71
C LEU A 141 14.00 3.39 6.30
N GLY A 142 14.77 2.70 7.12
CA GLY A 142 14.35 1.52 7.87
C GLY A 142 13.19 1.80 8.83
N GLU A 143 13.32 2.84 9.66
CA GLU A 143 12.25 3.28 10.58
C GLU A 143 10.96 3.65 9.82
N THR A 144 11.08 4.41 8.73
CA THR A 144 9.95 4.81 7.88
C THR A 144 9.27 3.58 7.24
N GLN A 145 10.05 2.59 6.81
CA GLN A 145 9.51 1.35 6.24
C GLN A 145 8.79 0.49 7.31
N ILE A 146 9.32 0.41 8.52
CA ILE A 146 8.69 -0.28 9.66
C ILE A 146 7.38 0.42 10.03
N GLN A 147 7.40 1.74 10.19
CA GLN A 147 6.21 2.55 10.49
C GLN A 147 5.11 2.37 9.43
N THR A 148 5.48 2.45 8.14
CA THR A 148 4.54 2.23 7.03
C THR A 148 3.93 0.83 7.05
N LYS A 149 4.73 -0.20 7.39
CA LYS A 149 4.23 -1.58 7.53
C LYS A 149 3.25 -1.72 8.70
N GLN A 150 3.53 -1.11 9.85
CA GLN A 150 2.64 -1.12 11.01
C GLN A 150 1.34 -0.36 10.73
N GLU A 151 1.39 0.77 10.03
CA GLU A 151 0.19 1.51 9.59
C GLU A 151 -0.66 0.66 8.63
N ASN A 152 -0.04 -0.03 7.67
CA ASN A 152 -0.75 -0.95 6.77
C ASN A 152 -1.40 -2.12 7.52
N GLU A 153 -0.69 -2.78 8.44
CA GLU A 153 -1.24 -3.87 9.26
C GLU A 153 -2.42 -3.40 10.13
N GLN A 154 -2.39 -2.16 10.63
CA GLN A 154 -3.51 -1.53 11.32
C GLN A 154 -4.69 -1.27 10.39
N PHE A 155 -4.47 -0.75 9.18
CA PHE A 155 -5.54 -0.52 8.21
C PHE A 155 -6.17 -1.82 7.71
N GLU A 156 -5.38 -2.87 7.47
CA GLU A 156 -5.89 -4.21 7.14
C GLU A 156 -6.78 -4.72 8.29
N SER A 157 -6.33 -4.59 9.54
CA SER A 157 -7.13 -4.96 10.73
C SER A 157 -8.42 -4.13 10.89
N GLU A 158 -8.38 -2.82 10.60
CA GLU A 158 -9.57 -1.95 10.60
C GLU A 158 -10.57 -2.39 9.52
N VAL A 159 -10.10 -2.73 8.31
CA VAL A 159 -10.93 -3.17 7.19
C VAL A 159 -11.55 -4.54 7.46
N GLU A 160 -10.77 -5.54 7.89
CA GLU A 160 -11.30 -6.86 8.27
C GLU A 160 -12.35 -6.77 9.38
N GLY A 161 -12.14 -5.88 10.36
CA GLY A 161 -13.10 -5.63 11.44
C GLY A 161 -14.39 -4.92 11.00
N LEU A 162 -14.35 -4.14 9.91
CA LEU A 162 -15.53 -3.53 9.28
C LEU A 162 -16.27 -4.55 8.41
N ASP A 163 -15.54 -5.33 7.60
CA ASP A 163 -16.10 -6.39 6.76
C ASP A 163 -16.81 -7.45 7.61
N TRP A 164 -16.23 -7.84 8.76
CA TRP A 164 -16.89 -8.76 9.70
C TRP A 164 -18.23 -8.22 10.22
N LYS A 165 -18.26 -6.95 10.66
CA LYS A 165 -19.49 -6.29 11.15
C LYS A 165 -20.55 -6.13 10.05
N MET A 166 -20.12 -5.82 8.82
CA MET A 166 -21.00 -5.77 7.66
C MET A 166 -21.59 -7.16 7.38
N LEU A 167 -20.77 -8.21 7.42
CA LEU A 167 -21.20 -9.58 7.18
C LEU A 167 -22.20 -10.06 8.25
N GLU A 168 -21.94 -9.75 9.52
CA GLU A 168 -22.81 -10.03 10.66
C GLU A 168 -24.16 -9.31 10.55
N SER A 169 -24.16 -8.01 10.20
CA SER A 169 -25.37 -7.23 9.96
C SER A 169 -26.18 -7.74 8.74
N CYS A 170 -25.50 -8.10 7.65
CA CYS A 170 -26.12 -8.73 6.49
C CYS A 170 -26.74 -10.09 6.85
N GLN A 171 -26.05 -10.92 7.62
CA GLN A 171 -26.57 -12.20 8.09
C GLN A 171 -27.82 -12.01 8.97
N GLU A 172 -27.80 -11.07 9.92
CA GLU A 172 -28.94 -10.78 10.79
C GLU A 172 -30.17 -10.28 10.01
N THR A 173 -29.96 -9.44 9.00
CA THR A 173 -31.06 -8.97 8.12
C THR A 173 -31.62 -10.10 7.24
N ILE A 174 -30.78 -11.00 6.75
CA ILE A 174 -31.21 -12.21 6.01
C ILE A 174 -32.05 -13.13 6.91
N GLU A 175 -31.66 -13.34 8.17
CA GLU A 175 -32.41 -14.16 9.13
C GLU A 175 -33.76 -13.53 9.50
N LYS A 176 -33.81 -12.21 9.72
CA LYS A 176 -35.06 -11.47 9.94
C LYS A 176 -36.02 -11.60 8.75
N LEU A 177 -35.55 -11.36 7.53
CA LEU A 177 -36.36 -11.52 6.31
C LEU A 177 -36.78 -12.98 6.07
N GLY A 178 -35.89 -13.95 6.33
CA GLY A 178 -36.18 -15.37 6.25
C GLY A 178 -37.33 -15.79 7.18
N SER A 179 -37.33 -15.26 8.40
CA SER A 179 -38.36 -15.48 9.41
C SER A 179 -39.71 -14.89 8.99
N GLN A 180 -39.75 -13.64 8.54
CA GLN A 180 -40.95 -12.99 8.00
C GLN A 180 -41.52 -13.72 6.77
N LEU A 181 -40.67 -14.23 5.87
CA LEU A 181 -41.08 -15.06 4.74
C LEU A 181 -41.55 -16.46 5.15
N GLY A 182 -41.11 -16.96 6.31
CA GLY A 182 -41.67 -18.14 6.97
C GLY A 182 -43.10 -17.88 7.45
N GLU A 183 -43.30 -16.84 8.26
CA GLU A 183 -44.61 -16.41 8.76
C GLU A 183 -45.61 -16.11 7.64
N ARG A 184 -45.20 -15.35 6.60
CA ARG A 184 -46.01 -15.12 5.39
C ARG A 184 -46.30 -16.39 4.58
N ARG A 185 -45.56 -17.50 4.76
CA ARG A 185 -45.91 -18.80 4.17
C ARG A 185 -46.91 -19.56 5.04
N GLU A 186 -46.74 -19.53 6.36
CA GLU A 186 -47.68 -20.17 7.29
C GLU A 186 -49.07 -19.52 7.21
N TRP A 187 -49.15 -18.19 7.20
CA TRP A 187 -50.38 -17.43 6.97
C TRP A 187 -51.07 -17.78 5.65
N ARG A 188 -50.30 -17.93 4.55
CA ARG A 188 -50.86 -18.32 3.25
C ARG A 188 -51.39 -19.76 3.24
N LYS A 189 -50.79 -20.68 4.01
CA LYS A 189 -51.35 -22.04 4.19
C LYS A 189 -52.66 -22.00 4.97
N GLN A 190 -52.71 -21.24 6.08
CA GLN A 190 -53.91 -21.07 6.91
C GLN A 190 -55.07 -20.50 6.09
N LEU A 191 -54.84 -19.39 5.38
CA LEU A 191 -55.85 -18.78 4.51
C LEU A 191 -56.33 -19.73 3.40
N ALA A 192 -55.43 -20.54 2.82
CA ALA A 192 -55.81 -21.56 1.84
C ALA A 192 -56.71 -22.64 2.44
N SER A 193 -56.44 -23.11 3.67
CA SER A 193 -57.30 -24.05 4.39
C SER A 193 -58.66 -23.47 4.74
N GLU A 194 -58.73 -22.20 5.16
CA GLU A 194 -60.00 -21.50 5.42
C GLU A 194 -60.84 -21.34 4.14
N LEU A 195 -60.22 -21.02 3.00
CA LEU A 195 -60.89 -20.95 1.70
C LEU A 195 -61.34 -22.33 1.18
N GLU A 196 -60.63 -23.41 1.51
CA GLU A 196 -61.07 -24.78 1.21
C GLU A 196 -62.32 -25.13 2.03
N LEU A 197 -62.32 -24.84 3.34
CA LEU A 197 -63.45 -25.07 4.25
C LEU A 197 -64.71 -24.33 3.77
N LEU A 198 -64.59 -23.03 3.48
CA LEU A 198 -65.70 -22.22 2.96
C LEU A 198 -66.25 -22.74 1.62
N ARG A 199 -65.42 -23.36 0.78
CA ARG A 199 -65.88 -24.02 -0.47
C ARG A 199 -66.64 -25.32 -0.19
N GLU A 200 -66.25 -26.07 0.83
CA GLU A 200 -67.00 -27.27 1.26
C GLU A 200 -68.36 -26.88 1.85
N ASP A 201 -68.41 -25.86 2.71
CA ASP A 201 -69.65 -25.34 3.29
C ASP A 201 -70.62 -24.85 2.21
N LEU A 202 -70.18 -23.99 1.30
CA LEU A 202 -71.01 -23.44 0.21
C LEU A 202 -71.48 -24.55 -0.77
N LYS A 203 -70.71 -25.64 -0.90
CA LYS A 203 -71.10 -26.83 -1.66
C LYS A 203 -72.11 -27.71 -0.91
N ALA A 204 -72.04 -27.77 0.42
CA ALA A 204 -73.04 -28.43 1.26
C ALA A 204 -74.36 -27.64 1.26
N GLU A 205 -74.29 -26.32 1.33
CA GLU A 205 -75.45 -25.41 1.30
C GLU A 205 -76.16 -25.43 -0.07
N LYS A 206 -75.43 -25.50 -1.18
CA LYS A 206 -76.03 -25.73 -2.51
C LYS A 206 -76.78 -27.06 -2.58
N LYS A 207 -76.22 -28.14 -2.04
CA LYS A 207 -76.91 -29.44 -1.96
C LYS A 207 -78.12 -29.40 -1.02
N ALA A 208 -78.04 -28.65 0.08
CA ALA A 208 -79.17 -28.45 0.98
C ALA A 208 -80.29 -27.69 0.25
N SER A 209 -79.96 -26.63 -0.51
CA SER A 209 -80.92 -25.90 -1.35
C SER A 209 -81.53 -26.77 -2.45
N GLU A 210 -80.73 -27.62 -3.12
CA GLU A 210 -81.24 -28.60 -4.10
C GLU A 210 -82.23 -29.59 -3.46
N LEU A 211 -81.95 -30.09 -2.26
CA LEU A 211 -82.86 -30.98 -1.51
C LEU A 211 -84.11 -30.27 -0.97
N VAL A 212 -83.99 -28.99 -0.59
CA VAL A 212 -85.16 -28.15 -0.24
C VAL A 212 -86.02 -27.92 -1.48
N GLN A 213 -85.42 -27.59 -2.63
CA GLN A 213 -86.14 -27.40 -3.89
C GLN A 213 -86.78 -28.69 -4.44
N GLU A 214 -86.19 -29.86 -4.16
CA GLU A 214 -86.77 -31.18 -4.47
C GLU A 214 -87.93 -31.54 -3.52
N SER A 215 -87.88 -31.11 -2.26
CA SER A 215 -88.96 -31.34 -1.28
C SER A 215 -90.11 -30.33 -1.36
N GLU A 216 -89.85 -29.09 -1.80
CA GLU A 216 -90.87 -28.09 -2.13
C GLU A 216 -91.74 -28.49 -3.34
N GLN A 217 -91.21 -29.27 -4.29
CA GLN A 217 -92.02 -29.85 -5.37
C GLN A 217 -93.05 -30.88 -4.89
N ILE A 218 -92.97 -31.34 -3.63
CA ILE A 218 -93.83 -32.38 -3.05
C ILE A 218 -94.92 -31.78 -2.13
N ASN A 219 -94.83 -30.51 -1.69
CA ASN A 219 -95.87 -29.84 -0.90
C ASN A 219 -96.06 -28.34 -1.25
N LYS A 220 -97.32 -27.95 -1.55
CA LYS A 220 -97.81 -26.55 -1.64
C LYS A 220 -98.14 -25.99 -0.24
N PRO A 221 -98.42 -24.68 -0.01
CA PRO A 221 -98.41 -23.50 -0.90
C PRO A 221 -97.59 -22.29 -0.31
N GLU A 222 -97.92 -21.08 -0.77
CA GLU A 222 -97.30 -19.75 -0.61
C GLU A 222 -97.11 -19.15 0.81
N GLN A 223 -96.34 -18.05 0.83
CA GLN A 223 -96.00 -17.11 1.94
C GLN A 223 -94.83 -17.59 2.82
N GLN A 224 -93.83 -16.76 3.15
CA GLN A 224 -93.93 -15.33 3.50
C GLN A 224 -92.81 -14.43 2.92
N HIS A 225 -93.18 -13.18 2.62
CA HIS A 225 -92.29 -12.02 2.65
C HIS A 225 -92.01 -11.70 4.12
N GLU A 226 -90.74 -11.59 4.55
CA GLU A 226 -90.21 -10.76 5.67
C GLU A 226 -88.87 -11.28 6.23
N ASP A 227 -87.80 -11.27 5.42
CA ASP A 227 -86.46 -10.88 5.93
C ASP A 227 -85.55 -10.42 4.79
N LEU A 228 -85.39 -9.10 4.64
CA LEU A 228 -84.49 -8.46 3.66
C LEU A 228 -83.62 -7.36 4.30
N CYS A 229 -83.67 -7.22 5.64
CA CYS A 229 -83.03 -6.10 6.34
C CYS A 229 -81.70 -6.47 7.02
N THR A 230 -81.35 -7.76 7.05
CA THR A 230 -80.10 -8.28 7.62
C THR A 230 -79.01 -8.47 6.55
N ASP A 231 -79.41 -8.77 5.31
CA ASP A 231 -78.50 -9.12 4.20
C ASP A 231 -77.84 -7.90 3.53
N GLU A 232 -78.48 -6.73 3.58
CA GLU A 232 -77.92 -5.47 3.05
C GLU A 232 -76.67 -5.03 3.83
N LYS A 233 -76.68 -5.23 5.16
CA LYS A 233 -75.53 -4.92 6.05
C LYS A 233 -74.36 -5.88 5.88
N THR A 234 -74.61 -7.18 5.73
CA THR A 234 -73.57 -8.18 5.48
C THR A 234 -72.94 -7.96 4.10
N HIS A 235 -73.74 -7.60 3.09
CA HIS A 235 -73.24 -7.24 1.77
C HIS A 235 -72.40 -5.94 1.80
N GLU A 236 -72.81 -4.93 2.57
CA GLU A 236 -72.06 -3.66 2.72
C GLU A 236 -70.72 -3.87 3.47
N GLU A 237 -70.70 -4.72 4.51
CA GLU A 237 -69.46 -5.10 5.23
C GLU A 237 -68.52 -5.97 4.37
N GLN A 238 -69.08 -6.84 3.50
CA GLN A 238 -68.30 -7.59 2.51
C GLN A 238 -67.73 -6.68 1.43
N MET A 239 -68.50 -5.72 0.91
CA MET A 239 -68.01 -4.71 -0.04
C MET A 239 -66.85 -3.90 0.55
N ALA A 240 -66.94 -3.47 1.81
CA ALA A 240 -65.86 -2.76 2.49
C ALA A 240 -64.57 -3.61 2.59
N LYS A 241 -64.69 -4.92 2.86
CA LYS A 241 -63.55 -5.85 2.83
C LYS A 241 -62.97 -6.05 1.43
N VAL A 242 -63.80 -6.11 0.40
CA VAL A 242 -63.33 -6.21 -1.00
C VAL A 242 -62.52 -4.98 -1.38
N VAL A 243 -63.04 -3.77 -1.15
CA VAL A 243 -62.32 -2.51 -1.47
C VAL A 243 -60.98 -2.41 -0.72
N PHE A 244 -60.94 -2.80 0.56
CA PHE A 244 -59.71 -2.81 1.35
C PHE A 244 -58.67 -3.84 0.86
N LEU A 245 -59.12 -4.97 0.32
CA LEU A 245 -58.25 -5.96 -0.31
C LEU A 245 -57.77 -5.51 -1.70
N GLU A 246 -58.63 -4.85 -2.48
CA GLU A 246 -58.26 -4.23 -3.76
C GLU A 246 -57.19 -3.14 -3.56
N GLU A 247 -57.32 -2.28 -2.55
CA GLU A 247 -56.32 -1.26 -2.19
C GLU A 247 -54.99 -1.89 -1.76
N GLN A 248 -55.01 -2.97 -0.96
CA GLN A 248 -53.77 -3.69 -0.62
C GLN A 248 -53.12 -4.38 -1.83
N ILE A 249 -53.91 -4.94 -2.75
CA ILE A 249 -53.40 -5.53 -3.99
C ILE A 249 -52.77 -4.46 -4.89
N GLN A 250 -53.39 -3.28 -4.99
CA GLN A 250 -52.84 -2.15 -5.75
C GLN A 250 -51.51 -1.67 -5.14
N ASN A 251 -51.46 -1.42 -3.83
CA ASN A 251 -50.23 -1.00 -3.14
C ASN A 251 -49.07 -2.01 -3.34
N LEU A 252 -49.35 -3.32 -3.24
CA LEU A 252 -48.35 -4.36 -3.51
C LEU A 252 -47.91 -4.43 -4.99
N THR A 253 -48.78 -4.02 -5.92
CA THR A 253 -48.47 -3.93 -7.35
C THR A 253 -47.56 -2.72 -7.61
N ASP A 254 -47.85 -1.58 -7.01
CA ASP A 254 -47.07 -0.35 -7.11
C ASP A 254 -45.66 -0.53 -6.49
N GLU A 255 -45.56 -1.18 -5.32
CA GLU A 255 -44.28 -1.59 -4.72
C GLU A 255 -43.48 -2.52 -5.66
N GLN A 256 -44.15 -3.47 -6.32
CA GLN A 256 -43.49 -4.39 -7.25
C GLN A 256 -42.97 -3.66 -8.51
N GLU A 257 -43.69 -2.66 -9.03
CA GLU A 257 -43.26 -1.84 -10.16
C GLU A 257 -42.11 -0.90 -9.79
N LEU A 258 -42.12 -0.34 -8.57
CA LEU A 258 -41.01 0.48 -8.05
C LEU A 258 -39.72 -0.34 -7.97
N VAL A 259 -39.73 -1.50 -7.30
CA VAL A 259 -38.56 -2.40 -7.19
C VAL A 259 -38.07 -2.86 -8.56
N ARG A 260 -38.98 -3.09 -9.52
CA ARG A 260 -38.61 -3.46 -10.89
C ARG A 260 -37.90 -2.31 -11.63
N SER A 261 -38.28 -1.07 -11.34
CA SER A 261 -37.65 0.13 -11.90
C SER A 261 -36.28 0.39 -11.29
N GLU A 262 -36.14 0.27 -9.96
CA GLU A 262 -34.85 0.35 -9.26
C GLU A 262 -33.87 -0.73 -9.72
N LEU A 263 -34.35 -1.97 -9.91
CA LEU A 263 -33.54 -3.06 -10.44
C LEU A 263 -33.03 -2.79 -11.86
N LEU A 264 -33.86 -2.16 -12.71
CA LEU A 264 -33.47 -1.75 -14.06
C LEU A 264 -32.38 -0.67 -14.03
N GLU A 265 -32.50 0.33 -13.15
CA GLU A 265 -31.46 1.36 -12.98
C GLU A 265 -30.16 0.80 -12.39
N SER A 266 -30.26 -0.07 -11.40
CA SER A 266 -29.13 -0.77 -10.80
C SER A 266 -28.38 -1.60 -11.85
N ASN A 267 -29.10 -2.33 -12.71
CA ASN A 267 -28.50 -3.11 -13.77
C ASN A 267 -27.82 -2.23 -14.84
N LYS A 268 -28.39 -1.07 -15.21
CA LYS A 268 -27.72 -0.09 -16.08
C LYS A 268 -26.42 0.45 -15.47
N LYS A 269 -26.42 0.77 -14.16
CA LYS A 269 -25.21 1.21 -13.44
C LYS A 269 -24.15 0.11 -13.41
N ARG A 270 -24.56 -1.15 -13.23
CA ARG A 270 -23.67 -2.33 -13.29
C ARG A 270 -23.04 -2.49 -14.68
N GLU A 271 -23.82 -2.37 -15.76
CA GLU A 271 -23.32 -2.47 -17.14
C GLU A 271 -22.31 -1.37 -17.50
N GLU A 272 -22.55 -0.13 -17.05
CA GLU A 272 -21.61 0.98 -17.24
C GLU A 272 -20.29 0.76 -16.47
N LEU A 273 -20.35 0.30 -15.21
CA LEU A 273 -19.15 -0.05 -14.44
C LEU A 273 -18.40 -1.24 -15.05
N GLU A 274 -19.10 -2.24 -15.59
CA GLU A 274 -18.51 -3.40 -16.27
C GLU A 274 -17.77 -2.98 -17.55
N LYS A 275 -18.33 -2.00 -18.29
CA LYS A 275 -17.67 -1.37 -19.45
C LYS A 275 -16.42 -0.60 -19.06
N GLN A 276 -16.49 0.27 -18.04
CA GLN A 276 -15.34 1.05 -17.56
C GLN A 276 -14.22 0.15 -17.01
N LEU A 277 -14.57 -0.96 -16.35
CA LEU A 277 -13.60 -1.94 -15.86
C LEU A 277 -12.88 -2.65 -17.03
N LYS A 278 -13.61 -2.96 -18.11
CA LYS A 278 -13.02 -3.52 -19.34
C LYS A 278 -12.06 -2.54 -20.02
N GLU A 279 -12.47 -1.27 -20.19
CA GLU A 279 -11.65 -0.21 -20.77
C GLU A 279 -10.34 -0.01 -19.97
N ASN A 280 -10.42 0.12 -18.63
CA ASN A 280 -9.24 0.20 -17.75
C ASN A 280 -8.32 -1.04 -17.86
N ASN A 281 -8.87 -2.24 -18.05
CA ASN A 281 -8.07 -3.46 -18.17
C ASN A 281 -7.37 -3.55 -19.54
N GLU A 282 -7.99 -3.04 -20.61
CA GLU A 282 -7.37 -2.89 -21.93
C GLU A 282 -6.21 -1.86 -21.88
N GLU A 283 -6.43 -0.70 -21.25
CA GLU A 283 -5.37 0.30 -21.02
C GLU A 283 -4.19 -0.25 -20.21
N LYS A 284 -4.48 -0.96 -19.10
CA LYS A 284 -3.47 -1.65 -18.29
C LYS A 284 -2.65 -2.65 -19.11
N GLN A 285 -3.29 -3.36 -20.05
CA GLN A 285 -2.60 -4.33 -20.89
C GLN A 285 -1.69 -3.65 -21.92
N LEU A 286 -2.11 -2.53 -22.51
CA LEU A 286 -1.26 -1.71 -23.38
C LEU A 286 -0.04 -1.15 -22.63
N LEU A 287 -0.23 -0.63 -21.41
CA LEU A 287 0.87 -0.14 -20.57
C LEU A 287 1.88 -1.25 -20.21
N LEU A 288 1.41 -2.48 -19.95
CA LEU A 288 2.31 -3.61 -19.70
C LEU A 288 3.13 -4.01 -20.94
N GLU A 289 2.55 -3.90 -22.13
CA GLU A 289 3.25 -4.16 -23.40
C GLU A 289 4.28 -3.06 -23.72
N GLU A 290 3.96 -1.78 -23.44
CA GLU A 290 4.91 -0.67 -23.52
C GLU A 290 6.07 -0.84 -22.54
N ILE A 291 5.80 -1.20 -21.27
CA ILE A 291 6.84 -1.49 -20.26
C ILE A 291 7.73 -2.67 -20.71
N ALA A 292 7.17 -3.71 -21.31
CA ALA A 292 7.93 -4.84 -21.83
C ALA A 292 8.87 -4.42 -22.98
N LYS A 293 8.37 -3.57 -23.90
CA LYS A 293 9.15 -3.02 -25.01
C LYS A 293 10.29 -2.12 -24.53
N LEU A 294 10.01 -1.18 -23.62
CA LEU A 294 11.03 -0.31 -23.02
C LEU A 294 12.13 -1.11 -22.30
N LYS A 295 11.78 -2.20 -21.62
CA LYS A 295 12.78 -3.12 -21.01
C LYS A 295 13.68 -3.76 -22.07
N GLN A 296 13.13 -4.18 -23.21
CA GLN A 296 13.91 -4.75 -24.31
C GLN A 296 14.83 -3.71 -24.97
N ASP A 297 14.34 -2.48 -25.17
CA ASP A 297 15.13 -1.38 -25.71
C ASP A 297 16.32 -1.02 -24.78
N ILE A 298 16.10 -0.96 -23.46
CA ILE A 298 17.15 -0.77 -22.44
C ILE A 298 18.20 -1.89 -22.48
N LEU A 299 17.79 -3.15 -22.63
CA LEU A 299 18.73 -4.27 -22.75
C LEU A 299 19.57 -4.17 -24.02
N SER A 300 18.94 -3.87 -25.17
CA SER A 300 19.65 -3.75 -26.45
C SER A 300 20.64 -2.58 -26.48
N THR A 301 20.29 -1.44 -25.87
CA THR A 301 21.20 -0.28 -25.77
C THR A 301 22.37 -0.56 -24.83
N ARG A 302 22.17 -1.34 -23.76
CA ARG A 302 23.25 -1.82 -22.89
C ARG A 302 24.22 -2.74 -23.62
N GLU A 303 23.73 -3.73 -24.36
CA GLU A 303 24.56 -4.63 -25.18
C GLU A 303 25.37 -3.88 -26.26
N GLN A 304 24.78 -2.84 -26.86
CA GLN A 304 25.49 -1.96 -27.79
C GLN A 304 26.59 -1.13 -27.10
N LEU A 305 26.36 -0.67 -25.87
CA LEU A 305 27.36 0.05 -25.10
C LEU A 305 28.52 -0.87 -24.70
N ASP A 306 28.22 -2.05 -24.17
CA ASP A 306 29.20 -3.03 -23.71
C ASP A 306 30.09 -3.52 -24.89
N SER A 307 29.50 -3.80 -26.05
CA SER A 307 30.24 -4.16 -27.27
C SER A 307 31.10 -3.01 -27.83
N THR A 308 30.64 -1.76 -27.71
CA THR A 308 31.44 -0.57 -28.09
C THR A 308 32.63 -0.38 -27.15
N VAL A 309 32.46 -0.62 -25.84
CA VAL A 309 33.53 -0.60 -24.84
C VAL A 309 34.55 -1.72 -25.12
N GLU A 310 34.09 -2.94 -25.38
CA GLU A 310 34.96 -4.08 -25.69
C GLU A 310 35.75 -3.87 -27.00
N GLN A 311 35.13 -3.28 -28.02
CA GLN A 311 35.80 -2.90 -29.27
C GLN A 311 36.87 -1.82 -29.05
N THR A 312 36.58 -0.82 -28.20
CA THR A 312 37.53 0.24 -27.83
C THR A 312 38.73 -0.33 -27.06
N LEU A 313 38.50 -1.27 -26.15
CA LEU A 313 39.55 -1.99 -25.42
C LEU A 313 40.44 -2.81 -26.37
N ARG A 314 39.86 -3.54 -27.33
CA ARG A 314 40.61 -4.27 -28.35
C ARG A 314 41.48 -3.36 -29.22
N MET A 315 40.97 -2.18 -29.62
CA MET A 315 41.75 -1.19 -30.36
C MET A 315 42.96 -0.68 -29.55
N ASN A 316 42.76 -0.37 -28.26
CA ASN A 316 43.83 0.10 -27.39
C ASN A 316 44.91 -0.97 -27.15
N GLN A 317 44.54 -2.25 -26.98
CA GLN A 317 45.50 -3.35 -26.85
C GLN A 317 46.36 -3.55 -28.11
N GLY A 318 45.78 -3.37 -29.30
CA GLY A 318 46.51 -3.47 -30.57
C GLY A 318 47.65 -2.46 -30.73
N MET A 319 47.59 -1.31 -30.05
CA MET A 319 48.64 -0.29 -30.08
C MET A 319 49.83 -0.63 -29.15
N VAL A 320 49.61 -1.38 -28.07
CA VAL A 320 50.63 -1.66 -27.03
C VAL A 320 51.69 -2.68 -27.49
N HIS A 321 51.50 -3.38 -28.61
CA HIS A 321 52.48 -4.32 -29.17
C HIS A 321 53.37 -3.74 -30.28
N GLY A 322 53.19 -2.47 -30.66
CA GLY A 322 54.01 -1.82 -31.70
C GLY A 322 55.40 -1.37 -31.25
N ASP A 323 55.55 -0.96 -29.98
CA ASP A 323 56.67 -0.10 -29.55
C ASP A 323 57.89 -0.84 -28.96
N ASN A 324 57.88 -2.17 -28.90
CA ASN A 324 58.96 -2.97 -28.30
C ASN A 324 59.81 -3.75 -29.32
N ARG A 325 60.41 -3.04 -30.28
CA ARG A 325 61.56 -3.55 -31.05
C ARG A 325 62.70 -2.54 -31.09
N PHE A 326 63.64 -2.71 -30.16
CA PHE A 326 64.94 -2.04 -30.13
C PHE A 326 65.62 -2.08 -31.51
N LEU A 327 65.75 -0.92 -32.16
CA LEU A 327 66.67 -0.74 -33.28
C LEU A 327 68.00 -0.19 -32.75
N VAL A 328 68.92 -1.11 -32.45
CA VAL A 328 70.33 -0.80 -32.19
C VAL A 328 70.90 -0.11 -33.42
N SER A 329 71.04 1.21 -33.36
CA SER A 329 71.67 2.00 -34.41
C SER A 329 73.19 1.96 -34.24
N GLN A 330 73.85 1.04 -34.95
CA GLN A 330 75.31 1.04 -35.03
C GLN A 330 75.79 2.26 -35.83
N SER A 331 76.65 3.06 -35.21
CA SER A 331 77.38 4.14 -35.87
C SER A 331 78.43 3.56 -36.83
N SER A 332 78.24 3.73 -38.13
CA SER A 332 79.27 3.52 -39.15
C SER A 332 79.48 4.82 -39.92
N ALA A 333 80.73 5.27 -40.00
CA ALA A 333 81.08 6.52 -40.66
C ALA A 333 81.34 6.29 -42.16
N GLY A 334 80.67 7.06 -43.02
CA GLY A 334 81.02 7.07 -44.44
C GLY A 334 80.01 7.76 -45.36
N SER A 335 80.54 8.69 -46.17
CA SER A 335 79.99 9.15 -47.46
C SER A 335 78.75 10.06 -47.49
N LEU A 336 78.99 11.27 -48.01
CA LEU A 336 78.12 12.07 -48.90
C LEU A 336 76.62 11.73 -48.97
N ASN A 337 75.77 12.51 -48.28
CA ASN A 337 74.47 12.89 -48.84
C ASN A 337 73.84 14.12 -48.14
N GLY A 338 73.79 15.25 -48.83
CA GLY A 338 73.17 16.48 -48.31
C GLY A 338 71.64 16.49 -48.37
N SER A 339 71.04 15.80 -49.34
CA SER A 339 69.60 15.92 -49.64
C SER A 339 68.67 15.09 -48.75
N ILE A 340 69.15 13.98 -48.17
CA ILE A 340 68.29 13.02 -47.43
C ILE A 340 67.87 13.54 -46.04
N LYS A 341 68.64 14.46 -45.43
CA LYS A 341 68.26 15.05 -44.13
C LYS A 341 67.09 16.04 -44.24
N GLN A 342 66.86 16.61 -45.43
CA GLN A 342 65.80 17.59 -45.65
C GLN A 342 64.45 16.89 -45.84
N SER A 343 64.35 15.83 -46.66
CA SER A 343 63.11 15.07 -46.84
C SER A 343 62.59 14.47 -45.52
N MET A 344 63.47 13.88 -44.71
CA MET A 344 63.10 13.26 -43.43
C MET A 344 62.64 14.26 -42.34
N SER A 345 62.92 15.55 -42.50
CA SER A 345 62.43 16.60 -41.60
C SER A 345 61.14 17.25 -42.13
N GLU A 346 61.01 17.38 -43.45
CA GLU A 346 59.84 17.91 -44.13
C GLU A 346 58.63 16.95 -44.03
N GLU A 347 58.84 15.63 -44.15
CA GLU A 347 57.82 14.60 -43.91
C GLU A 347 57.32 14.59 -42.46
N ARG A 348 58.21 14.80 -41.48
CA ARG A 348 57.84 14.94 -40.06
C ARG A 348 57.03 16.21 -39.80
N PHE A 349 57.36 17.30 -40.49
CA PHE A 349 56.61 18.55 -40.42
C PHE A 349 55.20 18.40 -41.00
N GLN A 350 55.07 17.82 -42.19
CA GLN A 350 53.79 17.44 -42.81
C GLN A 350 52.94 16.56 -41.87
N GLN A 351 53.53 15.51 -41.30
CA GLN A 351 52.83 14.62 -40.38
C GLN A 351 52.39 15.34 -39.09
N GLN A 352 53.20 16.28 -38.58
CA GLN A 352 52.84 17.10 -37.43
C GLN A 352 51.72 18.09 -37.75
N GLU A 353 51.71 18.68 -38.95
CA GLU A 353 50.66 19.59 -39.39
C GLU A 353 49.31 18.87 -39.54
N VAL A 354 49.28 17.68 -40.12
CA VAL A 354 48.08 16.82 -40.18
C VAL A 354 47.58 16.47 -38.78
N LYS A 355 48.48 16.11 -37.84
CA LYS A 355 48.10 15.87 -36.42
C LYS A 355 47.49 17.12 -35.77
N VAL A 356 48.05 18.30 -36.01
CA VAL A 356 47.50 19.58 -35.49
C VAL A 356 46.14 19.90 -36.11
N GLN A 357 45.92 19.60 -37.39
CA GLN A 357 44.61 19.76 -38.04
C GLN A 357 43.57 18.79 -37.47
N GLN A 358 43.95 17.52 -37.24
CA GLN A 358 43.11 16.51 -36.60
C GLN A 358 42.72 16.93 -35.17
N LEU A 359 43.69 17.32 -34.34
CA LEU A 359 43.43 17.82 -32.97
C LEU A 359 42.50 19.05 -32.94
N ARG A 360 42.60 19.95 -33.94
CA ARG A 360 41.67 21.08 -34.09
C ARG A 360 40.25 20.63 -34.47
N GLN A 361 40.10 19.56 -35.24
CA GLN A 361 38.80 18.98 -35.56
C GLN A 361 38.18 18.25 -34.35
N ASP A 362 39.00 17.47 -33.63
CA ASP A 362 38.56 16.76 -32.43
C ASP A 362 38.17 17.72 -31.31
N LEU A 363 38.94 18.80 -31.11
CA LEU A 363 38.59 19.86 -30.17
C LEU A 363 37.22 20.48 -30.48
N ARG A 364 36.92 20.79 -31.75
CA ARG A 364 35.61 21.30 -32.17
C ARG A 364 34.49 20.27 -31.97
N ARG A 365 34.76 18.98 -32.21
CA ARG A 365 33.80 17.89 -31.95
C ARG A 365 33.48 17.81 -30.45
N VAL A 366 34.49 17.84 -29.59
CA VAL A 366 34.33 17.82 -28.13
C VAL A 366 33.57 19.06 -27.66
N GLN A 367 33.93 20.27 -28.13
CA GLN A 367 33.22 21.50 -27.80
C GLN A 367 31.72 21.41 -28.15
N ASN A 368 31.37 20.92 -29.34
CA ASN A 368 29.97 20.74 -29.73
C ASN A 368 29.23 19.71 -28.86
N LEU A 369 29.89 18.62 -28.48
CA LEU A 369 29.33 17.61 -27.58
C LEU A 369 29.11 18.18 -26.16
N CYS A 370 30.07 18.91 -25.61
CA CYS A 370 29.93 19.63 -24.34
C CYS A 370 28.76 20.62 -24.38
N SER A 371 28.68 21.45 -25.44
CA SER A 371 27.56 22.38 -25.63
C SER A 371 26.19 21.68 -25.83
N SER A 372 26.16 20.39 -26.17
CA SER A 372 24.93 19.60 -26.21
C SER A 372 24.59 18.99 -24.87
N ALA A 373 25.58 18.41 -24.17
CA ALA A 373 25.42 17.91 -22.81
C ALA A 373 24.98 19.03 -21.84
N GLU A 374 25.52 20.25 -21.98
CA GLU A 374 25.08 21.42 -21.20
C GLU A 374 23.63 21.82 -21.47
N ARG A 375 23.11 21.62 -22.69
CA ARG A 375 21.70 21.88 -23.01
C ARG A 375 20.79 20.81 -22.42
N GLU A 376 21.17 19.55 -22.56
CA GLU A 376 20.43 18.42 -21.99
C GLU A 376 20.35 18.52 -20.45
N LEU A 377 21.48 18.86 -19.82
CA LEU A 377 21.57 19.03 -18.38
C LEU A 377 20.79 20.27 -17.87
N ARG A 378 20.55 21.29 -18.70
CA ARG A 378 19.61 22.38 -18.38
C ARG A 378 18.16 21.90 -18.47
N TYR A 379 17.82 21.16 -19.52
CA TYR A 379 16.47 20.61 -19.70
C TYR A 379 16.08 19.66 -18.56
N GLU A 380 16.94 18.70 -18.20
CA GLU A 380 16.66 17.80 -17.08
C GLU A 380 16.63 18.52 -15.71
N ARG A 381 17.37 19.62 -15.53
CA ARG A 381 17.24 20.49 -14.34
C ARG A 381 15.89 21.22 -14.29
N GLU A 382 15.43 21.76 -15.41
CA GLU A 382 14.13 22.45 -15.51
C GLU A 382 12.97 21.48 -15.25
N LYS A 383 13.02 20.29 -15.88
CA LYS A 383 12.11 19.17 -15.63
C LYS A 383 12.14 18.70 -14.17
N ASN A 384 13.30 18.65 -13.52
CA ASN A 384 13.40 18.31 -12.10
C ASN A 384 12.70 19.36 -11.22
N VAL A 385 12.87 20.66 -11.52
CA VAL A 385 12.16 21.75 -10.83
C VAL A 385 10.64 21.65 -11.02
N ASP A 386 10.16 21.26 -12.20
CA ASP A 386 8.72 21.04 -12.42
C ASP A 386 8.20 19.79 -11.69
N LEU A 387 8.96 18.70 -11.64
CA LEU A 387 8.65 17.54 -10.80
C LEU A 387 8.64 17.90 -9.31
N GLN A 388 9.52 18.78 -8.83
CA GLN A 388 9.49 19.28 -7.46
C GLN A 388 8.21 20.08 -7.17
N LYS A 389 7.76 20.94 -8.09
CA LYS A 389 6.48 21.66 -7.95
C LYS A 389 5.29 20.70 -7.90
N GLN A 390 5.27 19.67 -8.76
CA GLN A 390 4.22 18.66 -8.76
C GLN A 390 4.19 17.85 -7.46
N ASN A 391 5.36 17.43 -6.95
CA ASN A 391 5.46 16.75 -5.65
C ASN A 391 4.98 17.63 -4.50
N LEU A 392 5.29 18.93 -4.50
CA LEU A 392 4.79 19.87 -3.48
C LEU A 392 3.27 20.01 -3.53
N LEU A 393 2.67 20.09 -4.72
CA LEU A 393 1.20 20.12 -4.89
C LEU A 393 0.55 18.80 -4.42
N LEU A 394 1.14 17.65 -4.75
CA LEU A 394 0.70 16.34 -4.26
C LEU A 394 0.78 16.24 -2.73
N GLN A 395 1.87 16.72 -2.12
CA GLN A 395 1.99 16.80 -0.66
C GLN A 395 0.90 17.68 -0.05
N GLN A 396 0.59 18.83 -0.65
CA GLN A 396 -0.49 19.72 -0.19
C GLN A 396 -1.86 19.02 -0.24
N GLU A 397 -2.23 18.40 -1.36
CA GLU A 397 -3.50 17.67 -1.46
C GLU A 397 -3.54 16.45 -0.51
N CYS A 398 -2.44 15.71 -0.34
CA CYS A 398 -2.33 14.65 0.67
C CYS A 398 -2.58 15.17 2.09
N THR A 399 -2.03 16.34 2.48
CA THR A 399 -2.31 16.93 3.80
C THR A 399 -3.78 17.34 3.96
N LYS A 400 -4.39 17.90 2.90
CA LYS A 400 -5.80 18.30 2.88
C LYS A 400 -6.73 17.10 3.01
N VAL A 401 -6.54 16.04 2.22
CA VAL A 401 -7.28 14.78 2.32
C VAL A 401 -7.11 14.15 3.72
N LYS A 402 -5.90 14.21 4.30
CA LYS A 402 -5.64 13.72 5.68
C LYS A 402 -6.41 14.53 6.75
N VAL A 403 -6.69 15.81 6.52
CA VAL A 403 -7.53 16.64 7.41
C VAL A 403 -9.02 16.33 7.19
N GLU A 404 -9.47 16.25 5.94
CA GLU A 404 -10.87 15.91 5.60
C GLU A 404 -11.25 14.52 6.14
N LEU A 405 -10.37 13.53 6.01
CA LEU A 405 -10.56 12.18 6.57
C LEU A 405 -10.63 12.18 8.10
N LYS A 406 -9.80 12.98 8.79
CA LYS A 406 -9.90 13.16 10.25
C LYS A 406 -11.24 13.79 10.64
N GLN A 407 -11.72 14.78 9.90
CA GLN A 407 -13.00 15.41 10.14
C GLN A 407 -14.18 14.44 9.89
N ALA A 408 -14.10 13.61 8.84
CA ALA A 408 -15.09 12.58 8.55
C ALA A 408 -15.13 11.50 9.64
N ARG A 409 -13.96 11.01 10.10
CA ARG A 409 -13.85 10.06 11.23
C ARG A 409 -14.46 10.63 12.51
N ALA A 410 -14.22 11.91 12.83
CA ALA A 410 -14.83 12.56 14.00
C ALA A 410 -16.36 12.59 13.90
N LYS A 411 -16.92 13.07 12.78
CA LYS A 411 -18.38 13.07 12.53
C LYS A 411 -19.00 11.68 12.59
N LEU A 412 -18.28 10.64 12.12
CA LEU A 412 -18.74 9.26 12.21
C LEU A 412 -18.79 8.78 13.66
N SER A 413 -17.81 9.14 14.50
CA SER A 413 -17.84 8.87 15.94
C SER A 413 -19.04 9.53 16.60
N ASP A 414 -19.22 10.84 16.40
CA ASP A 414 -20.33 11.61 16.96
C ASP A 414 -21.70 10.99 16.58
N THR A 415 -21.89 10.67 15.29
CA THR A 415 -23.14 10.05 14.82
C THR A 415 -23.33 8.65 15.41
N THR A 416 -22.27 7.84 15.54
CA THR A 416 -22.34 6.51 16.16
C THR A 416 -22.75 6.58 17.64
N GLU A 417 -22.23 7.56 18.39
CA GLU A 417 -22.66 7.82 19.77
C GLU A 417 -24.13 8.25 19.84
N THR A 418 -24.58 9.14 18.96
CA THR A 418 -26.01 9.54 18.92
C THR A 418 -26.94 8.37 18.55
N CYS A 419 -26.56 7.52 17.59
CA CYS A 419 -27.30 6.31 17.22
C CYS A 419 -27.38 5.34 18.41
N SER A 420 -26.26 5.14 19.12
CA SER A 420 -26.22 4.28 20.32
C SER A 420 -27.15 4.80 21.42
N SER A 421 -27.17 6.12 21.64
CA SER A 421 -28.09 6.77 22.59
C SER A 421 -29.57 6.60 22.19
N LEU A 422 -29.88 6.78 20.90
CA LEU A 422 -31.25 6.62 20.39
C LEU A 422 -31.72 5.15 20.45
N SER A 423 -30.85 4.17 20.15
CA SER A 423 -31.15 2.75 20.31
C SER A 423 -31.46 2.40 21.77
N ALA A 424 -30.65 2.87 22.72
CA ALA A 424 -30.92 2.67 24.15
C ALA A 424 -32.23 3.33 24.63
N GLN A 425 -32.61 4.47 24.05
CA GLN A 425 -33.92 5.10 24.30
C GLN A 425 -35.08 4.29 23.69
N LEU A 426 -34.89 3.76 22.49
CA LEU A 426 -35.88 2.90 21.82
C LEU A 426 -36.11 1.62 22.63
N GLU A 427 -35.06 0.89 23.02
CA GLU A 427 -35.15 -0.29 23.88
C GLU A 427 -35.88 0.00 25.20
N LYS A 428 -35.55 1.12 25.86
CA LYS A 428 -36.23 1.55 27.08
C LYS A 428 -37.72 1.83 26.84
N SER A 429 -38.08 2.46 25.73
CA SER A 429 -39.48 2.70 25.37
C SER A 429 -40.23 1.40 25.07
N GLN A 430 -39.60 0.47 24.35
CA GLN A 430 -40.14 -0.84 24.00
C GLN A 430 -40.35 -1.71 25.24
N GLN A 431 -39.44 -1.64 26.21
CA GLN A 431 -39.60 -2.30 27.52
C GLN A 431 -40.78 -1.69 28.30
N LYS A 432 -40.95 -0.36 28.29
CA LYS A 432 -42.10 0.30 28.93
C LYS A 432 -43.43 -0.07 28.27
N VAL A 433 -43.47 -0.27 26.96
CA VAL A 433 -44.66 -0.79 26.25
C VAL A 433 -45.01 -2.19 26.75
N LYS A 434 -44.04 -3.12 26.80
CA LYS A 434 -44.24 -4.49 27.31
C LYS A 434 -44.76 -4.52 28.76
N GLU A 435 -44.29 -3.60 29.61
CA GLU A 435 -44.81 -3.45 30.97
C GLU A 435 -46.30 -3.03 30.99
N LEU A 436 -46.67 -2.02 30.17
CA LEU A 436 -48.04 -1.53 30.09
C LEU A 436 -49.00 -2.56 29.48
N GLU A 437 -48.55 -3.35 28.50
CA GLU A 437 -49.30 -4.49 27.95
C GLU A 437 -49.60 -5.54 29.03
N GLN A 438 -48.63 -5.86 29.89
CA GLN A 438 -48.83 -6.77 31.02
C GLN A 438 -49.77 -6.19 32.09
N GLU A 439 -49.75 -4.88 32.33
CA GLU A 439 -50.70 -4.21 33.23
C GLU A 439 -52.12 -4.23 32.64
N LEU A 440 -52.28 -3.94 31.35
CA LEU A 440 -53.56 -4.00 30.64
C LEU A 440 -54.18 -5.40 30.70
N LEU A 441 -53.37 -6.46 30.51
CA LEU A 441 -53.82 -7.84 30.64
C LEU A 441 -54.29 -8.18 32.06
N LYS A 442 -53.60 -7.68 33.09
CA LYS A 442 -54.02 -7.85 34.50
C LYS A 442 -55.34 -7.13 34.79
N CYS A 443 -55.52 -5.90 34.29
CA CYS A 443 -56.78 -5.17 34.40
C CYS A 443 -57.92 -5.92 33.70
N SER A 444 -57.73 -6.35 32.45
CA SER A 444 -58.74 -7.13 31.72
C SER A 444 -59.12 -8.44 32.43
N HIS A 445 -58.18 -9.09 33.12
CA HIS A 445 -58.49 -10.27 33.94
C HIS A 445 -59.30 -9.90 35.21
N ALA A 446 -58.95 -8.80 35.88
CA ALA A 446 -59.70 -8.30 37.03
C ALA A 446 -61.14 -7.91 36.64
N ASP A 447 -61.34 -7.24 35.51
CA ASP A 447 -62.66 -6.85 35.00
C ASP A 447 -63.53 -8.08 34.69
N LYS A 448 -62.95 -9.14 34.11
CA LYS A 448 -63.64 -10.42 33.86
C LYS A 448 -64.05 -11.11 35.16
N LEU A 449 -63.17 -11.12 36.17
CA LEU A 449 -63.49 -11.66 37.50
C LEU A 449 -64.59 -10.84 38.19
N GLN A 450 -64.50 -9.51 38.15
CA GLN A 450 -65.51 -8.61 38.71
C GLN A 450 -66.88 -8.82 38.03
N SER A 451 -66.91 -8.90 36.70
CA SER A 451 -68.14 -9.15 35.93
C SER A 451 -68.79 -10.48 36.32
N GLY A 452 -68.00 -11.57 36.42
CA GLY A 452 -68.51 -12.87 36.86
C GLY A 452 -68.95 -12.93 38.32
N LEU A 453 -68.34 -12.13 39.21
CA LEU A 453 -68.82 -11.97 40.60
C LEU A 453 -70.15 -11.19 40.64
N GLN A 454 -70.27 -10.16 39.80
CA GLN A 454 -71.49 -9.34 39.71
C GLN A 454 -72.66 -10.12 39.11
N GLU A 455 -72.41 -10.98 38.11
CA GLU A 455 -73.39 -11.91 37.56
C GLU A 455 -73.88 -12.92 38.62
N LYS A 456 -72.96 -13.56 39.37
CA LYS A 456 -73.30 -14.45 40.49
C LYS A 456 -74.13 -13.74 41.57
N LEU A 457 -73.79 -12.49 41.90
CA LEU A 457 -74.56 -11.68 42.86
C LEU A 457 -75.99 -11.39 42.37
N ILE A 458 -76.18 -11.13 41.07
CA ILE A 458 -77.50 -10.96 40.46
C ILE A 458 -78.28 -12.29 40.53
N GLN A 459 -77.64 -13.40 40.21
CA GLN A 459 -78.26 -14.74 40.27
C GLN A 459 -78.74 -15.10 41.69
N GLU A 460 -77.92 -14.87 42.72
CA GLU A 460 -78.32 -15.11 44.12
C GLU A 460 -79.44 -14.16 44.57
N LYS A 461 -79.42 -12.88 44.16
CA LYS A 461 -80.55 -11.97 44.43
C LYS A 461 -81.87 -12.49 43.82
N SER A 462 -81.82 -13.06 42.61
CA SER A 462 -82.99 -13.68 41.99
C SER A 462 -83.51 -14.89 42.78
N LYS A 463 -82.61 -15.80 43.20
CA LYS A 463 -82.98 -16.96 44.04
C LYS A 463 -83.59 -16.56 45.38
N VAL A 464 -83.02 -15.55 46.04
CA VAL A 464 -83.56 -15.01 47.31
C VAL A 464 -84.95 -14.41 47.09
N TYR A 465 -85.15 -13.66 46.00
CA TYR A 465 -86.45 -13.10 45.65
C TYR A 465 -87.51 -14.18 45.37
N GLU A 466 -87.15 -15.24 44.62
CA GLU A 466 -88.02 -16.38 44.38
C GLU A 466 -88.37 -17.14 45.68
N ALA A 467 -87.39 -17.42 46.52
CA ALA A 467 -87.60 -18.06 47.82
C ALA A 467 -88.51 -17.20 48.72
N GLN A 468 -88.29 -15.88 48.76
CA GLN A 468 -89.15 -14.96 49.51
C GLN A 468 -90.58 -14.94 48.97
N LYS A 469 -90.76 -14.96 47.64
CA LYS A 469 -92.07 -15.09 47.00
C LYS A 469 -92.77 -16.41 47.41
N GLN A 470 -92.07 -17.54 47.38
CA GLN A 470 -92.60 -18.83 47.84
C GLN A 470 -93.05 -18.79 49.30
N VAL A 471 -92.23 -18.23 50.20
CA VAL A 471 -92.58 -18.06 51.62
C VAL A 471 -93.85 -17.21 51.80
N THR A 472 -93.96 -16.09 51.09
CA THR A 472 -95.18 -15.25 51.15
C THR A 472 -96.42 -15.97 50.61
N HIS A 473 -96.27 -16.85 49.62
CA HIS A 473 -97.38 -17.61 49.05
C HIS A 473 -97.86 -18.72 50.01
N GLN A 474 -96.94 -19.36 50.74
CA GLN A 474 -97.28 -20.32 51.80
C GLN A 474 -97.99 -19.66 53.00
N HIS A 475 -97.63 -18.43 53.36
CA HIS A 475 -98.29 -17.69 54.45
C HIS A 475 -99.63 -17.04 54.04
N GLY A 476 -99.92 -16.91 52.74
CA GLY A 476 -101.20 -16.39 52.23
C GLY A 476 -102.28 -17.46 51.98
N LEU A 477 -101.98 -18.73 52.29
CA LEU A 477 -102.89 -19.88 52.13
C LEU A 477 -103.27 -20.55 53.47
N SER A 478 -103.02 -19.85 54.59
CA SER A 478 -103.44 -20.21 55.95
C SER A 478 -104.35 -19.14 56.55
#